data_AF-A0A9D8IZL4-F1
#
_entry.id   AF-A0A9D8IZL4-F1
#
_cell.length_a   1.000
_cell.length_b   1.000
_cell.length_c   1.000
_cell.angle_alpha   90.00
_cell.angle_beta   90.00
_cell.angle_gamma   90.00
#
_symmetry.space_group_name_H-M   'P 1'
#
loop_
_entity.id
_entity.type
_entity.pdbx_description
1 polymer ?
#
loop_
_entity_poly.entity_id
_entity_poly.type
_entity_poly.pdbx_seq_one_letter_code
_entity_poly.pdbx_strand_id
1 'polypeptide(L)'
;MKSKSVRAVTYALTAAIVGFTALLPSPSVPAADHESQCFNEVQGKIPWDGKEKLNWDPENVKQLCKGTTNPSEPGKCFLSLSSSHVKGQVSWGRNTNWEWRNIINLCAGTNDGTKTVECFDNGIKTGADWRDVILTCQRNS
;
A
#
# COMPACT_ATOMS: atom_id res chain seq x y z
N MET A 1 -12.38 -64.16 42.48
CA MET A 1 -11.03 -64.75 42.35
C MET A 1 -10.67 -64.77 40.86
N LYS A 2 -10.08 -63.70 40.33
CA LYS A 2 -8.66 -63.53 39.95
C LYS A 2 -8.18 -64.53 38.88
N SER A 3 -8.23 -64.11 37.61
CA SER A 3 -7.32 -64.60 36.56
C SER A 3 -6.83 -63.41 35.74
N LYS A 4 -5.50 -63.31 35.63
CA LYS A 4 -4.74 -62.14 35.23
C LYS A 4 -4.65 -62.03 33.71
N SER A 5 -4.90 -60.83 33.18
CA SER A 5 -4.70 -60.48 31.78
C SER A 5 -3.20 -60.23 31.53
N VAL A 6 -2.59 -61.02 30.63
CA VAL A 6 -1.19 -60.89 30.23
C VAL A 6 -1.12 -59.88 29.08
N ARG A 7 -0.43 -58.76 29.30
CA ARG A 7 -0.15 -57.75 28.28
C ARG A 7 1.07 -58.19 27.46
N ALA A 8 0.87 -58.52 26.19
CA ALA A 8 1.95 -58.63 25.22
C ALA A 8 2.28 -57.23 24.70
N VAL A 9 3.47 -56.75 25.04
CA VAL A 9 4.06 -55.52 24.50
C VAL A 9 4.69 -55.89 23.16
N THR A 10 4.15 -55.36 22.07
CA THR A 10 4.78 -55.44 20.74
C THR A 10 5.30 -54.05 20.38
N TYR A 11 6.63 -53.92 20.42
CA TYR A 11 7.35 -52.80 19.83
C TYR A 11 7.41 -52.99 18.32
N ALA A 12 7.04 -51.99 17.54
CA ALA A 12 7.37 -51.96 16.11
C ALA A 12 7.44 -50.54 15.56
N LEU A 13 8.67 -50.16 15.22
CA LEU A 13 9.10 -49.25 14.14
C LEU A 13 8.65 -47.78 14.18
N THR A 14 9.50 -46.96 14.78
CA THR A 14 9.64 -45.53 14.43
C THR A 14 10.21 -45.41 13.01
N ALA A 15 9.38 -45.08 12.03
CA ALA A 15 9.84 -44.59 10.73
C ALA A 15 10.27 -43.12 10.90
N ALA A 16 11.57 -42.87 10.88
CA ALA A 16 12.11 -41.51 10.82
C ALA A 16 11.91 -40.98 9.39
N ILE A 17 10.85 -40.20 9.18
CA ILE A 17 10.63 -39.46 7.94
C ILE A 17 11.55 -38.24 7.97
N VAL A 18 12.67 -38.33 7.25
CA VAL A 18 13.56 -37.18 6.99
C VAL A 18 12.83 -36.26 6.00
N GLY A 19 12.07 -35.31 6.53
CA GLY A 19 11.35 -34.31 5.74
C GLY A 19 12.32 -33.33 5.10
N PHE A 20 12.60 -33.51 3.81
CA PHE A 20 13.19 -32.47 2.97
C PHE A 20 12.15 -31.37 2.78
N THR A 21 12.26 -30.28 3.54
CA THR A 21 11.49 -29.06 3.30
C THR A 21 12.05 -28.38 2.05
N ALA A 22 11.42 -28.65 0.90
CA ALA A 22 11.68 -27.89 -0.32
C ALA A 22 11.28 -26.42 -0.08
N LEU A 23 12.27 -25.54 0.05
CA LEU A 23 12.11 -24.09 -0.03
C LEU A 23 11.64 -23.76 -1.45
N LEU A 24 10.33 -23.70 -1.67
CA LEU A 24 9.77 -23.18 -2.91
C LEU A 24 9.99 -21.66 -2.93
N PRO A 25 10.63 -21.09 -3.97
CA PRO A 25 10.75 -19.66 -4.11
C PRO A 25 9.36 -19.05 -4.34
N SER A 26 9.00 -18.04 -3.54
CA SER A 26 7.77 -17.28 -3.72
C SER A 26 7.76 -16.58 -5.08
N PRO A 27 6.67 -16.66 -5.87
CA PRO A 27 6.58 -15.90 -7.11
C PRO A 27 6.51 -14.40 -6.77
N SER A 28 7.52 -13.65 -7.18
CA SER A 28 7.48 -12.19 -7.19
C SER A 28 6.62 -11.72 -8.37
N VAL A 29 5.48 -11.11 -8.08
CA VAL A 29 4.64 -10.46 -9.09
C VAL A 29 5.41 -9.24 -9.64
N PRO A 30 5.57 -9.10 -10.97
CA PRO A 30 6.31 -7.98 -11.54
C PRO A 30 5.59 -6.64 -11.30
N ALA A 31 6.34 -5.53 -11.20
CA ALA A 31 5.79 -4.19 -10.94
C ALA A 31 4.68 -3.78 -11.93
N ALA A 32 4.75 -4.18 -13.20
CA ALA A 32 3.71 -3.92 -14.20
C ALA A 32 2.33 -4.52 -13.82
N ASP A 33 2.32 -5.64 -13.10
CA ASP A 33 1.09 -6.24 -12.59
C ASP A 33 0.53 -5.44 -11.41
N HIS A 34 1.40 -4.87 -10.57
CA HIS A 34 0.99 -4.02 -9.44
C HIS A 34 0.41 -2.69 -9.91
N GLU A 35 0.98 -2.06 -10.94
CA GLU A 35 0.43 -0.83 -11.54
C GLU A 35 -0.97 -1.07 -12.14
N SER A 36 -1.17 -2.21 -12.80
CA SER A 36 -2.47 -2.59 -13.38
C SER A 36 -3.51 -2.88 -12.29
N GLN A 37 -3.11 -3.54 -11.20
CA GLN A 37 -3.96 -3.74 -10.03
C GLN A 37 -4.33 -2.40 -9.39
N CYS A 38 -3.37 -1.49 -9.21
CA CYS A 38 -3.59 -0.15 -8.69
C CYS A 38 -4.61 0.60 -9.55
N PHE A 39 -4.45 0.55 -10.88
CA PHE A 39 -5.40 1.17 -11.80
C PHE A 39 -6.83 0.68 -11.56
N ASN A 40 -7.01 -0.63 -11.40
CA ASN A 40 -8.31 -1.25 -11.14
C ASN A 40 -8.85 -0.95 -9.73
N GLU A 41 -8.01 -0.60 -8.77
CA GLU A 41 -8.41 -0.19 -7.42
C GLU A 41 -8.83 1.29 -7.35
N VAL A 42 -8.31 2.13 -8.25
CA VAL A 42 -8.64 3.55 -8.32
C VAL A 42 -9.83 3.83 -9.24
N GLN A 43 -9.78 3.34 -10.48
CA GLN A 43 -10.74 3.68 -11.52
C GLN A 43 -12.16 3.23 -11.15
N GLY A 44 -13.11 4.17 -11.20
CA GLY A 44 -14.52 3.88 -10.89
C GLY A 44 -14.81 3.61 -9.41
N LYS A 45 -13.81 3.72 -8.52
CA LYS A 45 -13.92 3.42 -7.08
C LYS A 45 -13.58 4.61 -6.20
N ILE A 46 -12.64 5.45 -6.63
CA ILE A 46 -12.15 6.61 -5.88
C ILE A 46 -12.61 7.90 -6.57
N PRO A 47 -13.18 8.89 -5.87
CA PRO A 47 -13.51 10.18 -6.46
C PRO A 47 -12.26 11.04 -6.66
N TRP A 48 -12.00 11.52 -7.88
CA TRP A 48 -10.82 12.34 -8.17
C TRP A 48 -10.98 13.81 -7.78
N ASP A 49 -12.21 14.31 -7.70
CA ASP A 49 -12.52 15.72 -7.44
C ASP A 49 -12.80 16.00 -5.95
N GLY A 50 -12.54 15.03 -5.08
CA GLY A 50 -12.85 15.13 -3.65
C GLY A 50 -14.35 15.18 -3.34
N LYS A 51 -15.20 14.84 -4.32
CA LYS A 51 -16.66 14.74 -4.23
C LYS A 51 -17.11 13.35 -4.68
N GLU A 52 -17.65 13.22 -5.89
CA GLU A 52 -18.32 12.00 -6.37
C GLU A 52 -17.90 11.60 -7.79
N LYS A 53 -16.96 12.30 -8.44
CA LYS A 53 -16.56 11.94 -9.80
C LYS A 53 -15.58 10.77 -9.79
N LEU A 54 -16.10 9.58 -10.08
CA LEU A 54 -15.32 8.33 -10.13
C LEU A 54 -14.66 8.06 -11.50
N ASN A 55 -15.02 8.83 -12.52
CA ASN A 55 -14.46 8.72 -13.86
C ASN A 55 -13.19 9.57 -13.96
N TRP A 56 -12.04 8.94 -13.73
CA TRP A 56 -10.75 9.59 -13.92
C TRP A 56 -10.38 9.60 -15.41
N ASP A 57 -9.54 10.57 -15.77
CA ASP A 57 -8.67 10.42 -16.94
C ASP A 57 -7.70 9.25 -16.68
N PRO A 58 -7.62 8.25 -17.57
CA PRO A 58 -6.72 7.10 -17.40
C PRO A 58 -5.25 7.48 -17.20
N GLU A 59 -4.77 8.56 -17.82
CA GLU A 59 -3.38 8.98 -17.68
C GLU A 59 -3.06 9.48 -16.27
N ASN A 60 -4.03 10.10 -15.60
CA ASN A 60 -3.88 10.52 -14.20
C ASN A 60 -3.77 9.30 -13.25
N VAL A 61 -4.54 8.23 -13.52
CA VAL A 61 -4.47 7.00 -12.72
C VAL A 61 -3.16 6.27 -12.97
N LYS A 62 -2.72 6.18 -14.23
CA LYS A 62 -1.40 5.62 -14.57
C LYS A 62 -0.27 6.37 -13.87
N GLN A 63 -0.35 7.71 -13.85
CA GLN A 63 0.62 8.53 -13.12
C GLN A 63 0.60 8.24 -11.62
N LEU A 64 -0.59 8.17 -11.00
CA LEU A 64 -0.74 7.85 -9.59
C LEU A 64 -0.15 6.47 -9.24
N CYS A 65 -0.35 5.48 -10.11
CA CYS A 65 0.08 4.11 -9.87
C CYS A 65 1.54 3.82 -10.23
N LYS A 66 2.22 4.71 -10.94
CA LYS A 66 3.53 4.46 -11.56
C LYS A 66 4.60 4.08 -10.53
N GLY A 67 5.17 2.88 -10.66
CA GLY A 67 6.27 2.38 -9.85
C GLY A 67 5.86 1.73 -8.53
N THR A 68 4.57 1.63 -8.22
CA THR A 68 4.13 0.97 -6.99
C THR A 68 4.35 -0.54 -7.05
N THR A 69 4.72 -1.10 -5.91
CA THR A 69 4.72 -2.54 -5.62
C THR A 69 3.60 -2.92 -4.64
N ASN A 70 2.87 -1.92 -4.12
CA ASN A 70 1.70 -2.11 -3.26
C ASN A 70 0.48 -1.40 -3.88
N PRO A 71 -0.33 -2.12 -4.68
CA PRO A 71 -1.38 -1.55 -5.53
C PRO A 71 -2.38 -0.62 -4.82
N SER A 72 -2.64 -0.89 -3.54
CA SER A 72 -3.65 -0.17 -2.78
C SER A 72 -3.19 1.16 -2.20
N GLU A 73 -1.88 1.37 -2.07
CA GLU A 73 -1.31 2.50 -1.33
C GLU A 73 -1.40 3.83 -2.07
N PRO A 74 -1.17 3.93 -3.39
CA PRO A 74 -1.37 5.19 -4.10
C PRO A 74 -2.81 5.71 -4.01
N GLY A 75 -3.80 4.83 -4.16
CA GLY A 75 -5.22 5.19 -4.02
C GLY A 75 -5.58 5.65 -2.59
N LYS A 76 -5.09 4.93 -1.57
CA LYS A 76 -5.28 5.32 -0.15
C LYS A 76 -4.62 6.67 0.16
N CYS A 77 -3.39 6.88 -0.31
CA CYS A 77 -2.69 8.16 -0.18
C CYS A 77 -3.50 9.29 -0.83
N PHE A 78 -4.01 9.07 -2.04
CA PHE A 78 -4.82 10.07 -2.72
C PHE A 78 -6.10 10.40 -1.93
N LEU A 79 -6.80 9.38 -1.43
CA LEU A 79 -8.03 9.54 -0.65
C LEU A 79 -7.83 10.32 0.66
N SER A 80 -6.71 10.09 1.35
CA SER A 80 -6.44 10.75 2.64
C SER A 80 -6.27 12.26 2.51
N LEU A 81 -5.82 12.75 1.36
CA LEU A 81 -5.63 14.17 1.05
C LEU A 81 -6.80 14.79 0.26
N SER A 82 -7.50 13.99 -0.57
CA SER A 82 -8.56 14.50 -1.47
C SER A 82 -9.93 14.55 -0.83
N SER A 83 -10.18 13.73 0.20
CA SER A 83 -11.49 13.67 0.85
C SER A 83 -11.80 15.01 1.52
N SER A 84 -12.91 15.65 1.11
CA SER A 84 -13.48 16.84 1.76
C SER A 84 -13.85 16.62 3.25
N HIS A 85 -13.70 15.42 3.79
CA HIS A 85 -13.85 15.10 5.22
C HIS A 85 -12.55 15.24 6.01
N VAL A 86 -11.38 15.23 5.33
CA VAL A 86 -10.07 15.59 5.89
C VAL A 86 -9.77 17.04 5.51
N LYS A 87 -10.76 17.94 5.58
CA LYS A 87 -10.45 19.39 5.52
C LYS A 87 -9.51 19.68 6.69
N GLY A 88 -8.27 20.02 6.40
CA GLY A 88 -7.56 20.94 7.30
C GLY A 88 -6.36 20.45 8.07
N GLN A 89 -5.90 19.20 7.98
CA GLN A 89 -4.77 18.80 8.83
C GLN A 89 -3.40 19.01 8.19
N VAL A 90 -3.22 18.60 6.94
CA VAL A 90 -1.93 18.77 6.25
C VAL A 90 -1.95 20.08 5.46
N SER A 91 -1.31 21.10 6.02
CA SER A 91 -1.03 22.35 5.32
C SER A 91 0.01 22.11 4.24
N TRP A 92 -0.19 22.67 3.06
CA TRP A 92 0.79 22.65 1.96
C TRP A 92 1.37 24.05 1.71
N GLY A 93 1.32 24.92 2.72
CA GLY A 93 1.88 26.27 2.71
C GLY A 93 0.93 27.30 3.32
N ARG A 94 -0.02 27.82 2.52
CA ARG A 94 -0.91 28.94 2.91
C ARG A 94 -2.33 28.53 3.31
N ASN A 95 -2.76 27.32 2.96
CA ASN A 95 -4.06 26.79 3.30
C ASN A 95 -4.03 25.25 3.26
N THR A 96 -5.20 24.65 3.44
CA THR A 96 -5.40 23.19 3.48
C THR A 96 -6.27 22.70 2.33
N ASN A 97 -6.49 23.54 1.31
CA ASN A 97 -7.24 23.20 0.12
C ASN A 97 -6.27 22.61 -0.91
N TRP A 98 -6.24 21.29 -1.01
CA TRP A 98 -5.37 20.60 -1.94
C TRP A 98 -5.91 20.68 -3.37
N GLU A 99 -5.02 20.93 -4.33
CA GLU A 99 -5.30 20.68 -5.74
C GLU A 99 -5.04 19.19 -6.03
N TRP A 100 -6.02 18.50 -6.61
CA TRP A 100 -5.95 17.05 -6.88
C TRP A 100 -4.69 16.65 -7.66
N ARG A 101 -4.19 17.48 -8.60
CA ARG A 101 -2.96 17.19 -9.35
C ARG A 101 -1.73 17.10 -8.44
N ASN A 102 -1.65 17.96 -7.42
CA ASN A 102 -0.54 17.93 -6.48
C ASN A 102 -0.62 16.73 -5.54
N ILE A 103 -1.83 16.24 -5.25
CA ILE A 103 -2.02 14.97 -4.54
C ILE A 103 -1.51 13.79 -5.39
N ILE A 104 -1.86 13.75 -6.69
CA ILE A 104 -1.33 12.71 -7.59
C ILE A 104 0.19 12.75 -7.61
N ASN A 105 0.78 13.94 -7.70
CA ASN A 105 2.23 14.08 -7.66
C ASN A 105 2.77 13.51 -6.34
N LEU A 106 2.29 13.95 -5.18
CA LEU A 106 2.79 13.44 -3.89
C LEU A 106 2.65 11.92 -3.74
N CYS A 107 1.51 11.36 -4.15
CA CYS A 107 1.16 9.95 -3.93
C CYS A 107 1.63 9.01 -5.04
N ALA A 108 2.24 9.51 -6.11
CA ALA A 108 2.63 8.70 -7.25
C ALA A 108 3.58 7.56 -6.85
N GLY A 109 3.17 6.32 -7.09
CA GLY A 109 4.01 5.13 -6.91
C GLY A 109 4.28 4.72 -5.47
N THR A 110 3.70 5.39 -4.47
CA THR A 110 3.97 5.10 -3.06
C THR A 110 3.66 3.65 -2.70
N ASN A 111 4.46 3.09 -1.81
CA ASN A 111 4.21 1.78 -1.19
C ASN A 111 3.71 1.88 0.25
N ASP A 112 3.64 3.11 0.78
CA ASP A 112 3.13 3.45 2.11
C ASP A 112 2.55 4.87 2.07
N GLY A 113 1.23 4.96 1.86
CA GLY A 113 0.54 6.24 1.73
C GLY A 113 0.62 7.08 3.01
N THR A 114 0.59 6.43 4.17
CA THR A 114 0.67 7.11 5.47
C THR A 114 2.04 7.79 5.65
N LYS A 115 3.14 7.06 5.45
CA LYS A 115 4.49 7.62 5.55
C LYS A 115 4.73 8.74 4.55
N THR A 116 4.15 8.62 3.35
CA THR A 116 4.27 9.66 2.30
C THR A 116 3.63 10.97 2.76
N VAL A 117 2.44 10.90 3.34
CA VAL A 117 1.72 12.05 3.91
C VAL A 117 2.46 12.63 5.11
N GLU A 118 2.95 11.79 6.02
CA GLU A 118 3.75 12.22 7.19
C GLU A 118 5.06 12.91 6.78
N CYS A 119 5.76 12.37 5.78
CA CYS A 119 6.95 12.99 5.21
C CYS A 119 6.63 14.40 4.71
N PHE A 120 5.52 14.56 3.97
CA PHE A 120 5.13 15.85 3.43
C PHE A 120 4.76 16.84 4.54
N ASP A 121 3.93 16.42 5.49
CA ASP A 121 3.49 17.24 6.61
C ASP A 121 4.69 17.74 7.45
N ASN A 122 5.64 16.86 7.74
CA ASN A 122 6.87 17.23 8.43
C ASN A 122 7.73 18.19 7.60
N GLY A 123 7.86 17.97 6.30
CA GLY A 123 8.62 18.85 5.41
C GLY A 123 8.07 20.28 5.40
N ILE A 124 6.75 20.45 5.28
CA ILE A 124 6.12 21.78 5.27
C ILE A 124 6.27 22.49 6.62
N LYS A 125 6.19 21.76 7.74
CA LYS A 125 6.37 22.34 9.08
C LYS A 125 7.75 22.95 9.29
N THR A 126 8.76 22.56 8.51
CA THR A 126 10.10 23.16 8.53
C THR A 126 10.22 24.46 7.72
N GLY A 127 9.15 24.87 7.02
CA GLY A 127 9.15 26.05 6.15
C GLY A 127 9.71 25.81 4.75
N ALA A 128 9.97 24.56 4.37
CA ALA A 128 10.41 24.20 3.02
C ALA A 128 9.32 24.46 1.96
N ASP A 129 9.73 24.70 0.71
CA ASP A 129 8.78 24.81 -0.40
C ASP A 129 8.10 23.46 -0.64
N TRP A 130 6.78 23.49 -0.79
CA TRP A 130 5.99 22.28 -0.91
C TRP A 130 6.32 21.43 -2.14
N ARG A 131 6.77 22.05 -3.24
CA ARG A 131 7.16 21.30 -4.45
C ARG A 131 8.41 20.47 -4.19
N ASP A 132 9.38 21.05 -3.49
CA ASP A 132 10.62 20.37 -3.12
C ASP A 132 10.35 19.24 -2.12
N VAL A 133 9.40 19.45 -1.20
CA VAL A 133 8.97 18.42 -0.25
C VAL A 133 8.30 17.24 -0.99
N ILE A 134 7.42 17.47 -1.97
CA ILE A 134 6.84 16.39 -2.80
C ILE A 134 7.95 15.54 -3.42
N LEU A 135 8.89 16.18 -4.11
CA LEU A 135 10.00 15.48 -4.77
C LEU A 135 10.89 14.72 -3.78
N THR A 136 10.99 15.19 -2.55
CA THR A 136 11.76 14.53 -1.49
C THR A 136 11.02 13.33 -0.92
N CYS A 137 9.72 13.44 -0.73
CA CYS A 137 8.91 12.37 -0.15
C CYS A 137 8.69 11.21 -1.13
N GLN A 138 8.48 11.50 -2.42
CA GLN A 138 8.39 10.48 -3.47
C GLN A 138 9.63 9.56 -3.56
N ARG A 139 10.80 10.05 -3.15
CA ARG A 139 12.05 9.26 -3.18
C ARG A 139 12.21 8.33 -1.98
N ASN A 140 11.41 8.52 -0.93
CA ASN A 140 11.53 7.82 0.35
C ASN A 140 10.25 7.03 0.73
N SER A 141 9.37 6.80 -0.25
CA SER A 141 8.00 6.27 -0.11
C SER A 141 7.78 4.90 -0.73
#